data_AF-A0A964ZDJ3-F1
#
_entry.id   AF-A0A964ZDJ3-F1
#
_cell.length_a   1.000
_cell.length_b   1.000
_cell.length_c   1.000
_cell.angle_alpha   90.00
_cell.angle_beta   90.00
_cell.angle_gamma   90.00
#
_symmetry.space_group_name_H-M   'P 1'
#
loop_
_entity.id
_entity.type
_entity.pdbx_description
1 polymer ?
#
loop_
_entity_poly.entity_id
_entity_poly.type
_entity_poly.pdbx_seq_one_letter_code
_entity_poly.pdbx_strand_id
1 'polypeptide(L)'
;MPALEREEYIEQAYFFRALRERLAEGLVIQTILESLDQELLSTTRLPLAVQFLAGELKHSGLLSSGFVRLSHYFTPFQAFVIQGSEGERLRFNVDTGLLILEREAEYRAGRVSASGLFIFQLETISRNRLGYDGGIKAMHGDPYYNTDWRAFLLTLKEQLGLFDMADIIFARSELNLTELRRADPDYEPPVGMLFGEKEGKIAQANRGRDPLYLFAALQRHLGYPEVPRPRSETNLDSMLDRLQTKLRELETRLKLMEMEQRGTLDLSKLVNPESLLKKDDDW
;
A
#
# COMPACT_ATOMS: atom_id res chain seq x y z
N MET A 1 13.90 0.86 -16.71
CA MET A 1 13.40 -0.51 -16.88
C MET A 1 12.38 -0.51 -18.00
N PRO A 2 12.36 -1.51 -18.91
CA PRO A 2 11.26 -1.68 -19.87
C PRO A 2 9.98 -2.17 -19.17
N ALA A 3 8.81 -1.94 -19.75
CA ALA A 3 7.57 -2.57 -19.29
C ALA A 3 7.63 -4.08 -19.53
N LEU A 4 6.99 -4.87 -18.67
CA LEU A 4 6.90 -6.32 -18.87
C LEU A 4 5.85 -6.67 -19.93
N GLU A 5 5.96 -7.88 -20.47
CA GLU A 5 4.95 -8.45 -21.34
C GLU A 5 3.64 -8.71 -20.58
N ARG A 6 2.53 -8.79 -21.31
CA ARG A 6 1.20 -8.97 -20.72
C ARG A 6 1.10 -10.24 -19.87
N GLU A 7 1.69 -11.34 -20.35
CA GLU A 7 1.68 -12.64 -19.67
C GLU A 7 2.34 -12.55 -18.29
N GLU A 8 3.42 -11.77 -18.15
CA GLU A 8 4.09 -11.56 -16.86
C GLU A 8 3.14 -10.90 -15.85
N TYR A 9 2.34 -9.92 -16.28
CA TYR A 9 1.38 -9.27 -15.40
C TYR A 9 0.19 -10.17 -15.02
N ILE A 10 -0.23 -11.06 -15.92
CA ILE A 10 -1.26 -12.07 -15.61
C ILE A 10 -0.76 -13.01 -14.51
N GLU A 11 0.47 -13.52 -14.66
CA GLU A 11 1.08 -14.41 -13.68
C GLU A 11 1.36 -13.66 -12.36
N GLN A 12 1.76 -12.39 -12.40
CA GLN A 12 1.89 -11.57 -11.18
C GLN A 12 0.56 -11.45 -10.43
N ALA A 13 -0.54 -11.19 -11.14
CA ALA A 13 -1.86 -11.13 -10.51
C ALA A 13 -2.24 -12.45 -9.86
N TYR A 14 -1.98 -13.59 -10.52
CA TYR A 14 -2.16 -14.92 -9.93
C TYR A 14 -1.29 -15.10 -8.68
N PHE A 15 0.00 -14.76 -8.76
CA PHE A 15 0.94 -14.86 -7.66
C PHE A 15 0.48 -14.09 -6.42
N PHE A 16 0.10 -12.82 -6.57
CA PHE A 16 -0.36 -12.01 -5.44
C PHE A 16 -1.64 -12.55 -4.82
N ARG A 17 -2.59 -13.00 -5.65
CA ARG A 17 -3.84 -13.62 -5.18
C ARG A 17 -3.57 -14.93 -4.42
N ALA A 18 -2.82 -15.86 -5.01
CA ALA A 18 -2.52 -17.15 -4.42
C ALA A 18 -1.72 -17.00 -3.11
N LEU A 19 -0.76 -16.07 -3.08
CA LEU A 19 -0.02 -15.75 -1.86
C LEU A 19 -0.95 -15.21 -0.76
N ARG A 20 -1.85 -14.29 -1.11
CA ARG A 20 -2.82 -13.69 -0.17
C ARG A 20 -3.79 -14.73 0.39
N GLU A 21 -4.36 -15.57 -0.47
CA GLU A 21 -5.32 -16.62 -0.08
C GLU A 21 -4.67 -17.63 0.88
N ARG A 22 -3.45 -18.10 0.58
CA ARG A 22 -2.73 -19.06 1.43
C ARG A 22 -2.29 -18.47 2.77
N LEU A 23 -1.92 -17.19 2.80
CA LEU A 23 -1.65 -16.50 4.06
C LEU A 23 -2.91 -16.40 4.93
N ALA A 24 -4.08 -16.19 4.32
CA ALA A 24 -5.36 -16.19 5.04
C ALA A 24 -5.72 -17.59 5.60
N GLU A 25 -5.24 -18.66 4.97
CA GLU A 25 -5.33 -20.04 5.49
C GLU A 25 -4.34 -20.33 6.63
N GLY A 26 -3.48 -19.37 6.99
CA GLY A 26 -2.48 -19.52 8.05
C GLY A 26 -1.20 -20.24 7.60
N LEU A 27 -0.99 -20.40 6.29
CA LEU A 27 0.26 -20.96 5.77
C LEU A 27 1.40 -19.96 5.92
N VAL A 28 2.61 -20.49 6.09
CA VAL A 28 3.82 -19.70 6.26
C VAL A 28 4.34 -19.24 4.89
N ILE A 29 4.66 -17.95 4.77
CA ILE A 29 5.08 -17.33 3.49
C ILE A 29 6.25 -18.06 2.82
N GLN A 30 7.24 -18.55 3.59
CA GLN A 30 8.37 -19.31 3.05
C GLN A 30 7.89 -20.58 2.32
N THR A 31 7.00 -21.34 2.95
CA THR A 31 6.45 -22.58 2.38
C THR A 31 5.58 -22.32 1.15
N ILE A 32 4.85 -21.20 1.14
CA ILE A 32 4.07 -20.78 -0.03
C ILE A 32 5.01 -20.52 -1.20
N LEU A 33 6.06 -19.69 -1.02
CA LEU A 33 6.98 -19.33 -2.09
C LEU A 33 7.79 -20.52 -2.62
N GLU A 34 8.05 -21.55 -1.81
CA GLU A 34 8.77 -22.78 -2.21
C GLU A 34 7.97 -23.71 -3.15
N SER A 35 6.65 -23.53 -3.23
CA SER A 35 5.77 -24.38 -4.03
C SER A 35 5.08 -23.63 -5.16
N LEU A 36 4.84 -22.33 -4.98
CA LEU A 36 4.04 -21.52 -5.90
C LEU A 36 4.75 -21.33 -7.26
N ASP A 37 6.08 -21.40 -7.32
CA ASP A 37 6.81 -21.37 -8.60
C ASP A 37 6.43 -22.51 -9.55
N GLN A 38 5.98 -23.65 -9.02
CA GLN A 38 5.55 -24.82 -9.80
C GLN A 38 4.17 -24.67 -10.44
N GLU A 39 3.37 -23.71 -9.95
CA GLU A 39 2.02 -23.44 -10.45
C GLU A 39 1.99 -22.36 -11.53
N LEU A 40 3.05 -21.57 -11.61
CA LEU A 40 3.16 -20.45 -12.53
C LEU A 40 3.53 -20.90 -13.94
N LEU A 41 3.15 -20.09 -14.92
CA LEU A 41 3.47 -20.37 -16.31
C LEU A 41 5.00 -20.34 -16.54
N SER A 42 5.56 -21.48 -16.91
CA SER A 42 7.01 -21.70 -17.06
C SER A 42 7.68 -20.88 -18.17
N THR A 43 6.90 -20.30 -19.10
CA THR A 43 7.42 -19.42 -20.15
C THR A 43 7.67 -17.99 -19.67
N THR A 44 7.16 -17.63 -18.49
CA THR A 44 7.40 -16.31 -17.87
C THR A 44 8.65 -16.35 -16.99
N ARG A 45 9.15 -15.18 -16.59
CA ARG A 45 10.27 -15.07 -15.65
C ARG A 45 9.82 -15.12 -14.19
N LEU A 46 8.52 -15.10 -13.92
CA LEU A 46 7.98 -15.09 -12.56
C LEU A 46 8.42 -16.30 -11.70
N PRO A 47 8.47 -17.56 -12.19
CA PRO A 47 8.94 -18.68 -11.39
C PRO A 47 10.35 -18.45 -10.81
N LEU A 48 11.27 -17.92 -11.63
CA LEU A 48 12.63 -17.59 -11.20
C LEU A 48 12.64 -16.44 -10.18
N ALA A 49 11.78 -15.44 -10.38
CA ALA A 49 11.61 -14.35 -9.41
C ALA A 49 11.09 -14.88 -8.07
N VAL A 50 10.09 -15.78 -8.06
CA VAL A 50 9.52 -16.39 -6.85
C VAL A 50 10.55 -17.24 -6.11
N GLN A 51 11.34 -18.05 -6.82
CA GLN A 51 12.44 -18.81 -6.22
C GLN A 51 13.48 -17.88 -5.58
N PHE A 52 13.82 -16.77 -6.24
CA PHE A 52 14.71 -15.75 -5.66
C PHE A 52 14.10 -15.10 -4.42
N LEU A 53 12.80 -14.74 -4.44
CA LEU A 53 12.09 -14.19 -3.28
C LEU A 53 12.13 -15.17 -2.10
N ALA A 54 11.93 -16.47 -2.34
CA ALA A 54 12.02 -17.50 -1.31
C ALA A 54 13.42 -17.54 -0.67
N GLY A 55 14.48 -17.45 -1.48
CA GLY A 55 15.86 -17.40 -1.01
C GLY A 55 16.17 -16.13 -0.21
N GLU A 56 15.83 -14.95 -0.74
CA GLU A 56 16.08 -13.66 -0.07
C GLU A 56 15.29 -13.54 1.23
N LEU A 57 14.07 -14.08 1.29
CA LEU A 57 13.25 -14.09 2.51
C LEU A 57 13.90 -14.95 3.60
N LYS A 58 14.52 -16.09 3.26
CA LYS A 58 15.29 -16.90 4.22
C LYS A 58 16.52 -16.18 4.76
N HIS A 59 17.15 -15.32 3.95
CA HIS A 59 18.35 -14.59 4.32
C HIS A 59 18.08 -13.31 5.10
N SER A 60 17.09 -12.52 4.66
CA SER A 60 16.83 -11.17 5.18
C SER A 60 15.65 -11.11 6.15
N GLY A 61 14.77 -12.12 6.14
CA GLY A 61 13.52 -12.13 6.93
C GLY A 61 12.43 -11.18 6.40
N LEU A 62 12.72 -10.41 5.34
CA LEU A 62 11.80 -9.47 4.72
C LEU A 62 11.54 -9.88 3.28
N LEU A 63 10.31 -9.75 2.81
CA LEU A 63 9.91 -9.95 1.42
C LEU A 63 10.27 -8.71 0.58
N SER A 64 10.14 -7.50 1.13
CA SER A 64 10.42 -6.25 0.40
C SER A 64 11.85 -6.17 -0.17
N SER A 65 12.83 -6.74 0.54
CA SER A 65 14.24 -6.81 0.10
C SER A 65 14.37 -7.52 -1.25
N GLY A 66 13.65 -8.62 -1.45
CA GLY A 66 13.62 -9.38 -2.69
C GLY A 66 13.03 -8.57 -3.84
N PHE A 67 11.95 -7.84 -3.60
CA PHE A 67 11.33 -6.96 -4.59
C PHE A 67 12.26 -5.82 -5.01
N VAL A 68 12.99 -5.22 -4.06
CA VAL A 68 13.98 -4.16 -4.35
C VAL A 68 15.13 -4.70 -5.20
N ARG A 69 15.65 -5.89 -4.88
CA ARG A 69 16.75 -6.52 -5.66
C ARG A 69 16.29 -6.92 -7.07
N LEU A 70 15.04 -7.33 -7.21
CA LEU A 70 14.41 -7.66 -8.48
C LEU A 70 13.76 -6.43 -9.15
N SER A 71 14.40 -5.26 -9.06
CA SER A 71 13.92 -4.00 -9.67
C SER A 71 13.83 -3.99 -11.19
N HIS A 72 14.28 -5.07 -11.86
CA HIS A 72 14.11 -5.30 -13.29
C HIS A 72 12.83 -6.11 -13.61
N TYR A 73 12.17 -6.64 -12.58
CA TYR A 73 10.96 -7.44 -12.68
C TYR A 73 9.80 -6.78 -11.92
N PHE A 74 9.98 -6.48 -10.63
CA PHE A 74 9.01 -5.75 -9.84
C PHE A 74 9.28 -4.24 -9.93
N THR A 75 8.22 -3.45 -10.02
CA THR A 75 8.36 -1.99 -10.00
C THR A 75 8.78 -1.51 -8.60
N PRO A 76 9.46 -0.35 -8.51
CA PRO A 76 9.76 0.22 -7.19
C PRO A 76 8.50 0.51 -6.36
N PHE A 77 7.38 0.81 -7.01
CA PHE A 77 6.09 0.97 -6.33
C PHE A 77 5.61 -0.35 -5.68
N GLN A 78 5.71 -1.48 -6.39
CA GLN A 78 5.35 -2.78 -5.82
C GLN A 78 6.22 -3.12 -4.60
N ALA A 79 7.53 -2.85 -4.67
CA ALA A 79 8.43 -3.00 -3.53
C ALA A 79 8.06 -2.09 -2.35
N PHE A 80 7.68 -0.84 -2.63
CA PHE A 80 7.26 0.14 -1.63
C PHE A 80 5.98 -0.30 -0.90
N VAL A 81 4.99 -0.86 -1.62
CA VAL A 81 3.77 -1.39 -1.01
C VAL A 81 4.10 -2.55 -0.06
N ILE A 82 4.90 -3.54 -0.48
CA ILE A 82 5.30 -4.64 0.41
C ILE A 82 6.06 -4.12 1.62
N GLN A 83 7.02 -3.21 1.44
CA GLN A 83 7.76 -2.61 2.54
C GLN A 83 6.85 -1.91 3.54
N GLY A 84 5.83 -1.20 3.06
CA GLY A 84 4.82 -0.59 3.91
C GLY A 84 4.05 -1.61 4.75
N SER A 85 3.82 -2.82 4.22
CA SER A 85 3.08 -3.89 4.92
C SER A 85 3.89 -4.64 5.96
N GLU A 86 5.22 -4.56 5.87
CA GLU A 86 6.16 -5.12 6.85
C GLU A 86 6.47 -4.15 7.98
N GLY A 87 6.08 -2.88 7.84
CA GLY A 87 6.32 -1.85 8.84
C GLY A 87 5.32 -1.92 10.00
N GLU A 88 5.80 -2.19 11.22
CA GLU A 88 4.97 -2.29 12.43
C GLU A 88 4.20 -1.01 12.80
N ARG A 89 4.63 0.15 12.30
CA ARG A 89 4.04 1.46 12.65
C ARG A 89 2.78 1.80 11.85
N LEU A 90 2.61 1.18 10.69
CA LEU A 90 1.51 1.51 9.78
C LEU A 90 0.34 0.56 10.03
N ARG A 91 -0.90 1.10 10.01
CA ARG A 91 -2.12 0.28 10.00
C ARG A 91 -2.37 -0.26 8.59
N PHE A 92 -1.36 -0.91 8.02
CA PHE A 92 -1.35 -1.41 6.66
C PHE A 92 -0.84 -2.84 6.70
N ASN A 93 -1.75 -3.78 6.49
CA ASN A 93 -1.45 -5.21 6.60
C ASN A 93 -1.02 -5.81 5.25
N VAL A 94 -0.35 -6.97 5.33
CA VAL A 94 0.11 -7.71 4.15
C VAL A 94 -1.03 -8.11 3.21
N ASP A 95 -2.22 -8.44 3.75
CA ASP A 95 -3.41 -8.78 2.95
C ASP A 95 -3.85 -7.61 2.04
N THR A 96 -3.96 -6.40 2.60
CA THR A 96 -4.28 -5.19 1.82
C THR A 96 -3.18 -4.90 0.81
N GLY A 97 -1.91 -5.05 1.20
CA GLY A 97 -0.76 -4.89 0.30
C GLY A 97 -0.81 -5.83 -0.90
N LEU A 98 -1.00 -7.13 -0.67
CA LEU A 98 -1.10 -8.12 -1.74
C LEU A 98 -2.33 -7.88 -2.61
N LEU A 99 -3.47 -7.47 -2.05
CA LEU A 99 -4.66 -7.14 -2.82
C LEU A 99 -4.45 -5.90 -3.70
N ILE A 100 -3.73 -4.88 -3.23
CA ILE A 100 -3.35 -3.72 -4.06
C ILE A 100 -2.50 -4.19 -5.25
N LEU A 101 -1.51 -5.05 -5.00
CA LEU A 101 -0.58 -5.53 -6.03
C LEU A 101 -1.26 -6.45 -7.04
N GLU A 102 -2.18 -7.30 -6.58
CA GLU A 102 -3.08 -8.10 -7.42
C GLU A 102 -3.82 -7.18 -8.41
N ARG A 103 -4.48 -6.13 -7.90
CA ARG A 103 -5.23 -5.18 -8.74
C ARG A 103 -4.34 -4.36 -9.67
N GLU A 104 -3.17 -3.95 -9.21
CA GLU A 104 -2.20 -3.26 -10.05
C GLU A 104 -1.76 -4.13 -11.22
N ALA A 105 -1.44 -5.41 -10.97
CA ALA A 105 -1.03 -6.36 -11.98
C ALA A 105 -2.17 -6.65 -12.99
N GLU A 106 -3.40 -6.83 -12.51
CA GLU A 106 -4.59 -6.97 -13.37
C GLU A 106 -4.78 -5.75 -14.29
N TYR A 107 -4.59 -4.55 -13.75
CA TYR A 107 -4.72 -3.31 -14.55
C TYR A 107 -3.63 -3.20 -15.61
N ARG A 108 -2.39 -3.58 -15.28
CA ARG A 108 -1.25 -3.61 -16.23
C ARG A 108 -1.40 -4.68 -17.31
N ALA A 109 -2.01 -5.83 -16.99
CA ALA A 109 -2.34 -6.87 -17.97
C ALA A 109 -3.47 -6.46 -18.95
N GLY A 110 -4.26 -5.44 -18.59
CA GLY A 110 -5.36 -4.89 -19.36
C GLY A 110 -4.96 -3.72 -20.26
N ARG A 111 -5.77 -2.65 -20.23
CA ARG A 111 -5.49 -1.39 -20.92
C ARG A 111 -5.07 -0.34 -19.90
N VAL A 112 -3.77 -0.29 -19.64
CA VAL A 112 -3.19 0.67 -18.70
C VAL A 112 -3.00 2.04 -19.37
N SER A 113 -3.49 3.08 -18.69
CA SER A 113 -3.18 4.47 -18.98
C SER A 113 -2.23 5.03 -17.91
N ALA A 114 -1.31 5.92 -18.30
CA ALA A 114 -0.40 6.57 -17.34
C ALA A 114 -1.18 7.40 -16.31
N SER A 115 -2.24 8.11 -16.75
CA SER A 115 -3.12 8.87 -15.86
C SER A 115 -3.87 7.96 -14.88
N GLY A 116 -4.44 6.84 -15.34
CA GLY A 116 -5.11 5.89 -14.46
C GLY A 116 -4.17 5.21 -13.48
N LEU A 117 -2.96 4.83 -13.91
CA LEU A 117 -1.95 4.24 -13.04
C LEU A 117 -1.48 5.25 -11.97
N PHE A 118 -1.26 6.50 -12.36
CA PHE A 118 -0.92 7.59 -11.46
C PHE A 118 -1.97 7.77 -10.37
N ILE A 119 -3.23 7.90 -10.75
CA ILE A 119 -4.32 8.10 -9.78
C ILE A 119 -4.46 6.88 -8.86
N PHE A 120 -4.37 5.66 -9.39
CA PHE A 120 -4.41 4.43 -8.60
C PHE A 120 -3.29 4.38 -7.55
N GLN A 121 -2.05 4.62 -7.95
CA GLN A 121 -0.88 4.60 -7.06
C GLN A 121 -0.96 5.70 -6.00
N LEU A 122 -1.38 6.91 -6.39
CA LEU A 122 -1.54 8.05 -5.50
C LEU A 122 -2.68 7.85 -4.49
N GLU A 123 -3.82 7.33 -4.95
CA GLU A 123 -4.96 6.98 -4.10
C GLU A 123 -4.56 5.87 -3.11
N THR A 124 -3.77 4.90 -3.55
CA THR A 124 -3.19 3.86 -2.70
C THR A 124 -2.33 4.44 -1.58
N ILE A 125 -1.40 5.35 -1.90
CA ILE A 125 -0.55 6.01 -0.90
C ILE A 125 -1.42 6.81 0.10
N SER A 126 -2.40 7.55 -0.41
CA SER A 126 -3.25 8.44 0.37
C SER A 126 -4.16 7.67 1.34
N ARG A 127 -4.86 6.64 0.84
CA ARG A 127 -5.81 5.84 1.63
C ARG A 127 -5.13 5.01 2.70
N ASN A 128 -3.95 4.48 2.41
CA ASN A 128 -3.23 3.59 3.31
C ASN A 128 -2.17 4.30 4.16
N ARG A 129 -2.01 5.62 4.00
CA ARG A 129 -1.06 6.47 4.75
C ARG A 129 0.39 5.96 4.68
N LEU A 130 0.79 5.47 3.50
CA LEU A 130 2.12 4.87 3.29
C LEU A 130 3.26 5.89 3.29
N GLY A 131 2.93 7.19 3.20
CA GLY A 131 3.90 8.29 3.15
C GLY A 131 4.17 8.74 1.71
N TYR A 132 3.97 10.03 1.46
CA TYR A 132 4.04 10.61 0.11
C TYR A 132 5.47 10.70 -0.44
N ASP A 133 6.47 11.01 0.40
CA ASP A 133 7.85 11.20 -0.06
C ASP A 133 8.43 9.92 -0.68
N GLY A 134 8.32 8.81 0.05
CA GLY A 134 8.73 7.49 -0.41
C GLY A 134 7.84 6.98 -1.54
N GLY A 135 6.51 7.19 -1.44
CA GLY A 135 5.55 6.75 -2.43
C GLY A 135 5.77 7.39 -3.79
N ILE A 136 5.91 8.72 -3.87
CA ILE A 136 6.19 9.40 -5.15
C ILE A 136 7.55 9.01 -5.72
N LYS A 137 8.57 8.87 -4.86
CA LYS A 137 9.89 8.41 -5.32
C LYS A 137 9.80 7.01 -5.94
N ALA A 138 8.99 6.14 -5.37
CA ALA A 138 8.73 4.80 -5.91
C ALA A 138 7.95 4.86 -7.24
N MET A 139 6.91 5.70 -7.33
CA MET A 139 6.16 5.93 -8.57
C MET A 139 7.06 6.44 -9.69
N HIS A 140 7.99 7.36 -9.42
CA HIS A 140 8.88 7.93 -10.43
C HIS A 140 9.70 6.87 -11.20
N GLY A 141 10.00 5.72 -10.57
CA GLY A 141 10.75 4.63 -11.20
C GLY A 141 9.94 3.75 -12.16
N ASP A 142 8.65 4.03 -12.37
CA ASP A 142 7.79 3.20 -13.20
C ASP A 142 8.14 3.31 -14.71
N PRO A 143 8.13 2.19 -15.45
CA PRO A 143 8.29 2.20 -16.91
C PRO A 143 7.17 2.95 -17.65
N TYR A 144 5.95 3.04 -17.08
CA TYR A 144 4.81 3.70 -17.74
C TYR A 144 4.85 5.23 -17.67
N TYR A 145 5.72 5.81 -16.85
CA TYR A 145 5.92 7.25 -16.79
C TYR A 145 7.04 7.69 -17.74
N ASN A 146 6.64 8.42 -18.78
CA ASN A 146 7.56 9.11 -19.69
C ASN A 146 8.28 10.27 -18.98
N THR A 147 9.11 11.02 -19.71
CA THR A 147 9.88 12.14 -19.18
C THR A 147 9.01 13.23 -18.55
N ASP A 148 7.87 13.57 -19.18
CA ASP A 148 6.96 14.61 -18.68
C ASP A 148 6.27 14.19 -17.37
N TRP A 149 5.86 12.92 -17.29
CA TRP A 149 5.30 12.34 -16.07
C TRP A 149 6.33 12.33 -14.93
N ARG A 150 7.57 11.93 -15.22
CA ARG A 150 8.65 11.92 -14.23
C ARG A 150 8.96 13.32 -13.70
N ALA A 151 9.06 14.31 -14.58
CA ALA A 151 9.24 15.71 -14.19
C ALA A 151 8.07 16.19 -13.31
N PHE A 152 6.84 15.86 -13.69
CA PHE A 152 5.66 16.20 -12.90
C PHE A 152 5.65 15.54 -11.51
N LEU A 153 6.04 14.27 -11.40
CA LEU A 153 6.13 13.60 -10.10
C LEU A 153 7.14 14.28 -9.16
N LEU A 154 8.25 14.79 -9.69
CA LEU A 154 9.21 15.57 -8.90
C LEU A 154 8.59 16.88 -8.40
N THR A 155 7.87 17.60 -9.26
CA THR A 155 7.16 18.82 -8.85
C THR A 155 6.05 18.53 -7.85
N LEU A 156 5.29 17.46 -8.07
CA LEU A 156 4.20 17.03 -7.19
C LEU A 156 4.71 16.74 -5.79
N LYS A 157 5.87 16.08 -5.67
CA LYS A 157 6.52 15.78 -4.38
C LYS A 157 6.72 17.03 -3.52
N GLU A 158 7.07 18.16 -4.12
CA GLU A 158 7.28 19.44 -3.43
C GLU A 158 5.97 20.18 -3.13
N GLN A 159 4.94 19.95 -3.95
CA GLN A 159 3.66 20.64 -3.89
C GLN A 159 2.59 19.92 -3.06
N LEU A 160 2.81 18.66 -2.69
CA LEU A 160 1.84 17.88 -1.95
C LEU A 160 1.53 18.46 -0.58
N GLY A 161 0.23 18.64 -0.31
CA GLY A 161 -0.28 19.25 0.92
C GLY A 161 -0.36 20.78 0.86
N LEU A 162 0.22 21.41 -0.15
CA LEU A 162 0.11 22.86 -0.39
C LEU A 162 -1.05 23.20 -1.33
N PHE A 163 -1.32 22.35 -2.32
CA PHE A 163 -2.37 22.54 -3.31
C PHE A 163 -3.38 21.40 -3.30
N ASP A 164 -4.63 21.71 -3.66
CA ASP A 164 -5.68 20.71 -3.88
C ASP A 164 -5.29 19.82 -5.08
N MET A 165 -5.51 18.51 -4.96
CA MET A 165 -5.28 17.55 -6.03
C MET A 165 -6.09 17.89 -7.28
N ALA A 166 -7.32 18.37 -7.11
CA ALA A 166 -8.16 18.81 -8.21
C ALA A 166 -7.50 19.97 -8.98
N ASP A 167 -6.83 20.89 -8.28
CA ASP A 167 -6.15 22.01 -8.92
C ASP A 167 -4.91 21.56 -9.70
N ILE A 168 -4.13 20.63 -9.13
CA ILE A 168 -2.94 20.07 -9.78
C ILE A 168 -3.33 19.33 -11.08
N ILE A 169 -4.37 18.48 -11.03
CA ILE A 169 -4.86 17.74 -12.20
C ILE A 169 -5.39 18.70 -13.25
N PHE A 170 -6.21 19.68 -12.85
CA PHE A 170 -6.75 20.67 -13.78
C PHE A 170 -5.63 21.46 -14.47
N ALA A 171 -4.65 21.95 -13.71
CA ALA A 171 -3.56 22.77 -14.24
C ALA A 171 -2.77 22.05 -15.35
N ARG A 172 -2.66 20.73 -15.27
CA ARG A 172 -1.93 19.87 -16.23
C ARG A 172 -2.87 19.18 -17.24
N SER A 173 -4.09 19.68 -17.41
CA SER A 173 -5.10 19.13 -18.33
C SER A 173 -5.26 19.94 -19.62
N GLU A 174 -5.65 19.26 -20.71
CA GLU A 174 -5.99 19.89 -21.99
C GLU A 174 -7.13 20.92 -21.87
N LEU A 175 -8.03 20.76 -20.90
CA LEU A 175 -9.11 21.72 -20.64
C LEU A 175 -8.54 23.08 -20.23
N ASN A 176 -7.57 23.10 -19.31
CA ASN A 176 -6.92 24.33 -18.86
C ASN A 176 -6.20 25.03 -20.03
N LEU A 177 -5.52 24.27 -20.89
CA LEU A 177 -4.91 24.82 -22.10
C LEU A 177 -5.95 25.47 -23.03
N THR A 178 -7.10 24.82 -23.20
CA THR A 178 -8.20 25.34 -24.02
C THR A 178 -8.75 26.64 -23.43
N GLU A 179 -8.87 26.74 -22.10
CA GLU A 179 -9.30 27.98 -21.43
C GLU A 179 -8.28 29.10 -21.60
N LEU A 180 -6.98 28.81 -21.46
CA LEU A 180 -5.91 29.80 -21.67
C LEU A 180 -5.87 30.29 -23.12
N ARG A 181 -6.03 29.40 -24.09
CA ARG A 181 -6.05 29.77 -25.52
C ARG A 181 -7.26 30.60 -25.94
N ARG A 182 -8.35 30.60 -25.16
CA ARG A 182 -9.46 31.54 -25.38
C ARG A 182 -9.09 32.97 -25.02
N ALA A 183 -8.22 33.15 -24.03
CA ALA A 183 -7.72 34.45 -23.62
C ALA A 183 -6.53 34.90 -24.47
N ASP A 184 -5.65 33.97 -24.84
CA ASP A 184 -4.45 34.19 -25.65
C ASP A 184 -4.29 33.08 -26.71
N PRO A 185 -4.75 33.30 -27.96
CA PRO A 185 -4.79 32.27 -29.01
C PRO A 185 -3.46 31.57 -29.31
N ASP A 186 -2.34 32.27 -29.15
CA ASP A 186 -0.99 31.77 -29.45
C ASP A 186 -0.30 31.20 -28.20
N TYR A 187 -1.04 30.99 -27.10
CA TYR A 187 -0.49 30.43 -25.88
C TYR A 187 0.01 29.00 -26.09
N GLU A 188 1.32 28.83 -25.90
CA GLU A 188 1.99 27.54 -25.81
C GLU A 188 2.36 27.24 -24.35
N PRO A 189 1.92 26.09 -23.81
CA PRO A 189 2.25 25.74 -22.44
C PRO A 189 3.76 25.42 -22.36
N PRO A 190 4.45 25.87 -21.31
CA PRO A 190 5.88 25.61 -21.15
C PRO A 190 6.19 24.12 -20.89
N VAL A 191 5.17 23.32 -20.58
CA VAL A 191 5.27 21.90 -20.24
C VAL A 191 4.12 21.12 -20.86
N GLY A 192 4.39 19.89 -21.32
CA GLY A 192 3.39 19.03 -21.96
C GLY A 192 2.21 18.68 -21.05
N MET A 193 1.02 18.47 -21.63
CA MET A 193 -0.18 18.07 -20.88
C MET A 193 -0.12 16.60 -20.50
N LEU A 194 -0.61 16.28 -19.30
CA LEU A 194 -0.59 14.91 -18.75
C LEU A 194 -1.99 14.30 -18.65
N PHE A 195 -3.00 15.16 -18.57
CA PHE A 195 -4.40 14.79 -18.42
C PHE A 195 -5.20 15.29 -19.61
N GLY A 196 -6.16 14.49 -20.07
CA GLY A 196 -7.05 14.87 -21.15
C GLY A 196 -8.13 15.86 -20.70
N GLU A 197 -8.98 16.24 -21.66
CA GLU A 197 -10.12 17.14 -21.40
C GLU A 197 -11.10 16.56 -20.35
N LYS A 198 -11.33 15.23 -20.35
CA LYS A 198 -12.28 14.57 -19.43
C LYS A 198 -11.80 14.66 -17.98
N GLU A 199 -10.53 14.33 -17.73
CA GLU A 199 -9.93 14.44 -16.41
C GLU A 199 -9.93 15.90 -15.93
N GLY A 200 -9.67 16.85 -16.83
CA GLY A 200 -9.77 18.29 -16.54
C GLY A 200 -11.17 18.71 -16.09
N LYS A 201 -12.23 18.27 -16.79
CA LYS A 201 -13.63 18.55 -16.41
C LYS A 201 -13.98 17.96 -15.05
N ILE A 202 -13.55 16.72 -14.78
CA ILE A 202 -13.75 16.06 -13.49
C ILE A 202 -13.04 16.84 -12.38
N ALA A 203 -11.81 17.26 -12.61
CA ALA A 203 -11.02 18.03 -11.66
C ALA A 203 -11.66 19.39 -11.36
N GLN A 204 -12.05 20.14 -12.38
CA GLN A 204 -12.74 21.44 -12.23
C GLN A 204 -14.01 21.32 -11.38
N ALA A 205 -14.80 20.26 -11.59
CA ALA A 205 -16.05 20.04 -10.86
C ALA A 205 -15.87 19.62 -9.38
N ASN A 206 -14.68 19.14 -9.00
CA ASN A 206 -14.39 18.63 -7.66
C ASN A 206 -13.47 19.54 -6.82
N ARG A 207 -13.10 20.72 -7.32
CA ARG A 207 -12.32 21.71 -6.56
C ARG A 207 -12.97 22.06 -5.23
N GLY A 208 -12.18 22.04 -4.15
CA GLY A 208 -12.65 22.39 -2.80
C GLY A 208 -13.68 21.42 -2.20
N ARG A 209 -13.91 20.27 -2.84
CA ARG A 209 -14.75 19.19 -2.30
C ARG A 209 -13.88 18.14 -1.62
N ASP A 210 -14.52 17.17 -0.98
CA ASP A 210 -13.81 16.00 -0.44
C ASP A 210 -13.06 15.27 -1.59
N PRO A 211 -11.74 15.08 -1.50
CA PRO A 211 -10.94 14.37 -2.50
C PRO A 211 -11.44 12.97 -2.85
N LEU A 212 -12.20 12.31 -1.96
CA LEU A 212 -12.80 11.01 -2.24
C LEU A 212 -13.77 11.05 -3.44
N TYR A 213 -14.47 12.17 -3.64
CA TYR A 213 -15.35 12.34 -4.81
C TYR A 213 -14.56 12.45 -6.11
N LEU A 214 -13.40 13.12 -6.07
CA LEU A 214 -12.49 13.22 -7.20
C LEU A 214 -11.99 11.83 -7.61
N PHE A 215 -11.49 11.04 -6.65
CA PHE A 215 -11.04 9.66 -6.92
C PHE A 215 -12.16 8.79 -7.48
N ALA A 216 -13.35 8.77 -6.87
CA ALA A 216 -14.47 7.99 -7.36
C ALA A 216 -14.93 8.39 -8.78
N ALA A 217 -14.82 9.67 -9.13
CA ALA A 217 -15.11 10.13 -10.49
C ALA A 217 -14.02 9.68 -11.49
N LEU A 218 -12.75 9.88 -11.16
CA LEU A 218 -11.63 9.48 -12.01
C LEU A 218 -11.60 7.96 -12.21
N GLN A 219 -11.85 7.17 -11.17
CA GLN A 219 -11.92 5.71 -11.26
C GLN A 219 -12.92 5.24 -12.32
N ARG A 220 -14.14 5.78 -12.31
CA ARG A 220 -15.20 5.39 -13.27
C ARG A 220 -14.85 5.71 -14.72
N HIS A 221 -14.04 6.76 -14.95
CA HIS A 221 -13.73 7.24 -16.30
C HIS A 221 -12.38 6.75 -16.83
N LEU A 222 -11.40 6.56 -15.95
CA LEU A 222 -10.07 6.04 -16.28
C LEU A 222 -10.01 4.51 -16.23
N GLY A 223 -10.96 3.86 -15.56
CA GLY A 223 -11.07 2.40 -15.50
C GLY A 223 -9.97 1.72 -14.68
N TYR A 224 -9.28 2.46 -13.80
CA TYR A 224 -8.34 1.86 -12.86
C TYR A 224 -9.10 1.11 -11.74
N PRO A 225 -8.52 0.06 -11.16
CA PRO A 225 -9.21 -0.81 -10.20
C PRO A 225 -9.46 -0.10 -8.86
N GLU A 226 -10.47 -0.56 -8.11
CA GLU A 226 -10.75 0.01 -6.79
C GLU A 226 -9.59 -0.24 -5.83
N VAL A 227 -9.14 0.83 -5.17
CA VAL A 227 -8.12 0.73 -4.13
C VAL A 227 -8.75 0.11 -2.87
N PRO A 228 -8.23 -1.03 -2.39
CA PRO A 228 -8.72 -1.67 -1.18
C PRO A 228 -8.71 -0.72 0.02
N ARG A 229 -9.75 -0.82 0.85
CA ARG A 229 -9.83 -0.07 2.11
C ARG A 229 -9.24 -0.93 3.22
N PRO A 230 -8.36 -0.39 4.07
CA PRO A 230 -7.98 -1.07 5.30
C PRO A 230 -9.26 -1.43 6.06
N ARG A 231 -9.50 -2.72 6.27
CA ARG A 231 -10.59 -3.11 7.16
C ARG A 231 -10.21 -2.59 8.53
N SER A 232 -11.03 -1.70 9.10
CA SER A 232 -10.92 -1.43 10.52
C SER A 232 -11.22 -2.75 11.21
N GLU A 233 -10.23 -3.35 11.85
CA GLU A 233 -10.45 -4.43 12.81
C GLU A 233 -11.20 -3.87 14.03
N THR A 234 -12.44 -3.47 13.83
CA THR A 234 -13.46 -3.64 14.86
C THR A 234 -13.91 -5.09 14.75
N ASN A 235 -12.96 -6.01 14.91
CA ASN A 235 -13.26 -7.43 14.92
C ASN A 235 -13.95 -7.67 16.26
N LEU A 236 -15.19 -8.15 16.21
CA LEU A 236 -15.90 -8.59 17.41
C LEU A 236 -15.03 -9.56 18.23
N ASP A 237 -14.22 -10.37 17.55
CA ASP A 237 -13.24 -11.28 18.15
C ASP A 237 -12.12 -10.56 18.91
N SER A 238 -11.54 -9.48 18.36
CA SER A 238 -10.51 -8.71 19.07
C SER A 238 -11.07 -7.91 20.25
N MET A 239 -12.35 -7.53 20.17
CA MET A 239 -13.08 -6.94 21.28
C MET A 239 -13.42 -7.97 22.37
N LEU A 240 -13.79 -9.20 21.96
CA LEU A 240 -14.02 -10.34 22.84
C LEU A 240 -12.74 -10.76 23.56
N ASP A 241 -11.60 -10.83 22.86
CA ASP A 241 -10.30 -11.16 23.47
C ASP A 241 -9.91 -10.12 24.53
N ARG A 242 -10.06 -8.83 24.23
CA ARG A 242 -9.83 -7.75 25.21
C ARG A 242 -10.78 -7.84 26.40
N LEU A 243 -12.04 -8.22 26.18
CA LEU A 243 -13.00 -8.44 27.25
C LEU A 243 -12.62 -9.66 28.11
N GLN A 244 -12.17 -10.76 27.48
CA GLN A 244 -11.70 -11.95 28.20
C GLN A 244 -10.47 -11.63 29.05
N THR A 245 -9.50 -10.87 28.53
CA THR A 245 -8.34 -10.42 29.32
C THR A 245 -8.78 -9.58 30.52
N LYS A 246 -9.67 -8.59 30.32
CA LYS A 246 -10.19 -7.77 31.41
C LYS A 246 -10.99 -8.57 32.44
N LEU A 247 -11.73 -9.59 32.00
CA LEU A 247 -12.47 -10.49 32.88
C LEU A 247 -11.51 -11.30 33.76
N ARG A 248 -10.42 -11.84 33.19
CA ARG A 248 -9.39 -12.57 33.94
C ARG A 248 -8.68 -11.67 34.96
N GLU A 249 -8.39 -10.42 34.59
CA GLU A 249 -7.82 -9.43 35.51
C GLU A 249 -8.77 -9.13 36.68
N LEU A 250 -10.06 -8.94 36.39
CA LEU A 250 -11.08 -8.73 37.42
C LEU A 250 -11.23 -9.94 38.33
N GLU A 251 -11.26 -11.15 37.77
CA GLU A 251 -11.32 -12.39 38.56
C GLU A 251 -10.10 -12.51 39.49
N THR A 252 -8.91 -12.15 39.00
CA THR A 252 -7.69 -12.14 39.81
C THR A 252 -7.78 -11.13 40.95
N ARG A 253 -8.24 -9.90 40.69
CA ARG A 253 -8.43 -8.88 41.73
C ARG A 253 -9.48 -9.29 42.76
N LEU A 254 -10.55 -9.94 42.31
CA LEU A 254 -11.64 -10.38 43.18
C LEU A 254 -11.18 -11.51 44.11
N LYS A 255 -10.39 -12.48 43.60
CA LYS A 255 -9.72 -13.49 44.44
C LYS A 255 -8.80 -12.88 45.49
N LEU A 256 -8.02 -11.85 45.12
CA LEU A 256 -7.17 -11.13 46.06
C LEU A 256 -7.98 -10.43 47.16
N MET A 257 -9.07 -9.77 46.79
CA MET A 257 -9.98 -9.10 47.73
C MET A 257 -10.66 -10.10 48.68
N GLU A 258 -11.08 -11.27 48.17
CA GLU A 258 -11.62 -12.36 48.99
C GLU A 258 -10.58 -12.93 49.98
N MET A 259 -9.32 -13.06 49.53
CA MET A 259 -8.23 -13.54 50.39
C MET A 259 -7.86 -12.55 51.49
N GLU A 260 -7.92 -11.24 51.20
CA GLU A 260 -7.76 -10.16 52.18
C GLU A 260 -8.91 -10.18 53.22
N GLN A 261 -10.16 -10.31 52.75
CA GLN A 261 -11.33 -10.39 53.63
C GLN A 261 -11.29 -11.61 54.57
N ARG A 262 -10.71 -12.74 54.12
CA ARG A 262 -10.52 -13.96 54.91
C ARG A 262 -9.26 -13.93 55.79
N GLY A 263 -8.45 -12.86 55.73
CA GLY A 263 -7.23 -12.72 56.52
C GLY A 263 -6.08 -13.66 56.12
N THR A 264 -6.14 -14.23 54.90
CA THR A 264 -5.19 -15.25 54.39
C THR A 264 -4.27 -14.71 53.28
N LEU A 265 -4.17 -13.39 53.13
CA LEU A 265 -3.39 -12.76 52.07
C LEU A 265 -1.88 -12.83 52.39
N ASP A 266 -1.16 -13.70 51.69
CA ASP A 266 0.30 -13.81 51.77
C ASP A 266 0.95 -13.06 50.60
N LEU A 267 1.36 -11.81 50.86
CA LEU A 267 1.96 -10.88 49.88
C LEU A 267 3.30 -11.40 49.31
N SER A 268 3.94 -12.35 49.99
CA SER A 268 5.22 -12.93 49.56
C SER A 268 5.11 -13.81 48.30
N LYS A 269 3.90 -14.24 47.93
CA LYS A 269 3.64 -15.09 46.75
C LYS A 269 3.29 -14.31 45.48
N LEU A 270 3.04 -13.01 45.59
CA LEU A 270 2.59 -12.16 44.47
C LEU A 270 3.73 -11.41 43.78
N VAL A 271 4.88 -11.32 44.43
CA VAL A 271 6.06 -10.63 43.90
C VAL A 271 7.08 -11.68 43.54
N ASN A 272 7.32 -11.88 42.24
CA ASN A 272 8.50 -12.61 41.81
C ASN A 272 9.71 -11.70 42.07
N PRO A 273 10.65 -12.02 42.99
CA PRO A 273 11.72 -11.10 43.38
C PRO A 273 12.60 -10.65 42.20
N GLU A 274 12.66 -11.46 41.14
CA GLU A 274 13.41 -11.17 39.92
C GLU A 274 12.83 -10.01 39.09
N SER A 275 11.51 -9.74 39.16
CA SER A 275 10.91 -8.63 38.40
C SER A 275 11.13 -7.25 39.05
N LEU A 276 11.58 -7.21 40.31
CA LEU A 276 11.99 -5.98 41.00
C LEU A 276 13.50 -5.69 40.87
N LEU A 277 14.28 -6.65 40.35
CA LEU A 277 15.75 -6.55 40.23
C LEU A 277 16.24 -6.22 38.83
N LYS A 278 15.36 -6.15 37.81
CA LYS A 278 15.70 -5.48 36.55
C LYS A 278 15.59 -3.97 36.75
N LYS A 279 16.65 -3.41 37.34
CA LYS A 279 16.97 -1.99 37.25
C LYS A 279 17.09 -1.61 35.78
N ASP A 280 16.43 -0.53 35.40
CA ASP A 280 16.74 0.25 34.21
C ASP A 280 18.22 0.68 34.28
N ASP A 281 19.10 -0.07 33.62
CA ASP A 281 20.41 0.40 33.20
C ASP A 281 20.35 0.60 31.68
N ASP A 282 19.87 1.76 31.27
CA ASP A 282 20.25 2.40 30.01
C ASP A 282 20.28 3.92 30.26
N TRP A 283 21.49 4.46 30.32
CA TRP A 283 21.81 5.88 30.24
C TRP A 283 22.18 6.24 28.80
#